data_AF-A0A9Q3UI80-F1
#
_entry.id   AF-A0A9Q3UI80-F1
#
_cell.length_a   1.000
_cell.length_b   1.000
_cell.length_c   1.000
_cell.angle_alpha   90.00
_cell.angle_beta   90.00
_cell.angle_gamma   90.00
#
_symmetry.space_group_name_H-M   'P 1'
#
loop_
_entity.id
_entity.type
_entity.pdbx_description
1 polymer ?
#
loop_
_entity_poly.entity_id
_entity_poly.type
_entity_poly.pdbx_seq_one_letter_code
_entity_poly.pdbx_strand_id
1 'polypeptide(L)'
;MYSLNSVSKTGGADHCPYVVHRRPARNNNIAKQCDHRYQVTSRMISETFSKVRDELGLYSNVEKAKRPTFHEIRRLSAKLIDEMGVNPRQRMAHASDRTTQIYTDSHDVEWHEVPAISVAI
;
A
#
# COMPACT_ATOMS: atom_id res chain seq x y z
N MET A 1 12.73 -13.67 -14.46
CA MET A 1 11.55 -14.17 -13.74
C MET A 1 11.83 -14.18 -12.25
N TYR A 2 11.08 -13.41 -11.45
CA TYR A 2 11.22 -13.41 -9.99
C TYR A 2 10.18 -14.36 -9.39
N SER A 3 10.65 -15.44 -8.75
CA SER A 3 9.80 -16.39 -8.03
C SER A 3 9.36 -15.81 -6.68
N LEU A 4 8.05 -15.91 -6.38
CA LEU A 4 7.43 -15.49 -5.12
C LEU A 4 7.95 -16.26 -3.90
N ASN A 5 8.63 -17.41 -4.12
CA ASN A 5 9.17 -18.27 -3.04
C ASN A 5 10.43 -17.73 -2.35
N SER A 6 10.82 -16.48 -2.57
CA SER A 6 12.07 -15.91 -2.05
C SER A 6 11.91 -14.96 -0.86
N VAL A 7 10.67 -14.72 -0.40
CA VAL A 7 10.36 -13.88 0.76
C VAL A 7 10.10 -14.78 1.97
N SER A 8 10.89 -14.63 3.02
CA SER A 8 10.87 -15.48 4.22
C SER A 8 10.43 -14.65 5.43
N LYS A 9 9.50 -15.19 6.26
CA LYS A 9 9.01 -14.53 7.49
C LYS A 9 9.62 -15.12 8.78
N THR A 10 10.39 -16.19 8.69
CA THR A 10 10.98 -16.91 9.83
C THR A 10 12.50 -16.86 9.77
N GLY A 11 13.12 -16.66 10.94
CA GLY A 11 14.57 -16.59 11.12
C GLY A 11 15.26 -17.82 10.57
N GLY A 12 16.15 -17.62 9.59
CA GLY A 12 16.93 -18.68 8.97
C GLY A 12 17.43 -18.34 7.58
N ALA A 13 18.23 -17.28 7.45
CA ALA A 13 19.21 -17.10 6.37
C ALA A 13 20.37 -16.24 6.92
N ASP A 14 21.06 -16.76 7.93
CA ASP A 14 22.31 -16.28 8.54
C ASP A 14 22.36 -14.83 9.11
N HIS A 15 21.36 -14.43 9.91
CA HIS A 15 21.28 -13.14 10.65
C HIS A 15 20.90 -11.88 9.84
N CYS A 16 19.85 -11.96 9.01
CA CYS A 16 19.21 -10.75 8.49
C CYS A 16 18.43 -10.01 9.60
N PRO A 17 18.68 -8.71 9.85
CA PRO A 17 17.98 -7.94 10.90
C PRO A 17 16.56 -7.51 10.49
N TYR A 18 16.18 -7.68 9.21
CA TYR A 18 14.89 -7.23 8.69
C TYR A 18 13.82 -8.34 8.75
N VAL A 19 12.64 -8.00 9.28
CA VAL A 19 11.46 -8.88 9.36
C VAL A 19 11.04 -9.38 7.97
N VAL A 20 11.04 -8.47 6.99
CA VAL A 20 10.78 -8.80 5.59
C VAL A 20 12.11 -8.72 4.85
N HIS A 21 12.57 -9.86 4.39
CA HIS A 21 13.83 -9.96 3.66
C HIS A 21 13.69 -10.92 2.48
N ARG A 22 14.57 -10.76 1.51
CA ARG A 22 14.57 -11.56 0.28
C ARG A 22 15.98 -11.93 -0.13
N ARG A 23 16.20 -13.22 -0.42
CA ARG A 23 17.46 -13.66 -1.02
C ARG A 23 17.51 -13.22 -2.50
N PRO A 24 18.51 -12.42 -2.91
CA PRO A 24 18.64 -12.01 -4.30
C PRO A 24 18.95 -13.23 -5.19
N ALA A 25 18.35 -13.25 -6.39
CA ALA A 25 18.56 -14.34 -7.35
C ALA A 25 19.97 -14.33 -7.96
N ARG A 26 20.67 -13.20 -7.90
CA ARG A 26 22.03 -13.02 -8.39
C ARG A 26 22.91 -12.50 -7.26
N ASN A 27 24.16 -12.94 -7.24
CA ASN A 27 25.16 -12.48 -6.28
C ASN A 27 25.74 -11.13 -6.75
N ASN A 28 24.94 -10.07 -6.63
CA ASN A 28 25.37 -8.70 -6.95
C ASN A 28 25.89 -7.99 -5.69
N ASN A 29 26.67 -6.92 -5.92
CA ASN A 29 27.05 -6.00 -4.85
C ASN A 29 25.81 -5.38 -4.19
N ILE A 30 25.91 -5.11 -2.89
CA ILE A 30 24.86 -4.42 -2.14
C ILE A 30 24.70 -3.02 -2.73
N ALA A 31 23.47 -2.62 -3.01
CA ALA A 31 23.18 -1.29 -3.54
C ALA A 31 23.52 -0.22 -2.50
N LYS A 32 23.95 0.99 -2.93
CA LYS A 32 24.39 2.06 -2.02
C LYS A 32 23.36 2.45 -0.95
N GLN A 33 22.08 2.23 -1.25
CA GLN A 33 20.94 2.52 -0.37
C GLN A 33 20.52 1.34 0.52
N CYS A 34 21.30 0.25 0.54
CA CYS A 34 21.02 -0.93 1.34
C CYS A 34 22.22 -1.26 2.23
N ASP A 35 21.95 -1.56 3.49
CA ASP A 35 22.95 -1.94 4.49
C ASP A 35 23.11 -3.45 4.57
N HIS A 36 22.08 -4.19 4.14
CA HIS A 36 22.07 -5.65 4.15
C HIS A 36 21.73 -6.24 2.80
N ARG A 37 22.40 -7.34 2.45
CA ARG A 37 22.22 -8.08 1.18
C ARG A 37 20.79 -8.54 0.93
N TYR A 38 20.06 -8.89 1.99
CA TYR A 38 18.67 -9.36 1.89
C TYR A 38 17.63 -8.26 2.15
N GLN A 39 18.06 -7.01 2.29
CA GLN A 39 17.17 -5.88 2.50
C GLN A 39 16.25 -5.70 1.29
N VAL A 40 14.96 -5.60 1.56
CA VAL A 40 13.96 -5.28 0.54
C VAL A 40 13.79 -3.76 0.52
N THR A 41 13.90 -3.16 -0.67
CA THR A 41 13.67 -1.73 -0.85
C THR A 41 12.21 -1.42 -1.10
N SER A 42 11.75 -0.20 -0.78
CA SER A 42 10.38 0.25 -1.06
C SER A 42 10.00 0.12 -2.55
N ARG A 43 10.97 0.36 -3.44
CA ARG A 43 10.81 0.18 -4.88
C ARG A 43 10.48 -1.27 -5.23
N MET A 44 11.21 -2.23 -4.67
CA MET A 44 10.96 -3.66 -4.91
C MET A 44 9.55 -4.07 -4.46
N ILE A 45 9.08 -3.54 -3.33
CA ILE A 45 7.73 -3.82 -2.81
C ILE A 45 6.68 -3.28 -3.79
N SER A 46 6.81 -2.02 -4.20
CA SER A 46 5.86 -1.37 -5.11
C SER A 46 5.80 -2.05 -6.49
N GLU A 47 6.96 -2.40 -7.05
CA GLU A 47 7.06 -3.11 -8.33
C GLU A 47 6.47 -4.52 -8.24
N THR A 48 6.77 -5.25 -7.15
CA THR A 48 6.24 -6.62 -6.95
C THR A 48 4.72 -6.59 -6.76
N PHE A 49 4.19 -5.64 -5.99
CA PHE A 49 2.75 -5.46 -5.84
C PHE A 49 2.07 -5.21 -7.18
N SER A 50 2.61 -4.29 -7.98
CA SER A 50 2.04 -3.96 -9.30
C SER A 50 2.07 -5.16 -10.24
N LYS A 51 3.15 -5.95 -10.20
CA LYS A 51 3.28 -7.19 -10.97
C LYS A 51 2.23 -8.22 -10.58
N VAL A 52 2.02 -8.46 -9.29
CA VAL A 52 1.01 -9.41 -8.79
C VAL A 52 -0.40 -8.95 -9.15
N ARG A 53 -0.71 -7.65 -9.01
CA ARG A 53 -2.00 -7.08 -9.45
C ARG A 53 -2.26 -7.36 -10.93
N ASP A 54 -1.26 -7.10 -11.77
CA ASP A 54 -1.38 -7.29 -13.21
C ASP A 54 -1.43 -8.80 -13.59
N GLU A 55 -0.71 -9.68 -12.89
CA GLU A 55 -0.75 -11.14 -13.07
C GLU A 55 -2.11 -11.75 -12.70
N LEU A 56 -2.79 -11.19 -11.70
CA LEU A 56 -4.14 -11.59 -11.30
C LEU A 56 -5.23 -10.98 -12.21
N GLY A 57 -4.86 -10.16 -13.20
CA GLY A 57 -5.81 -9.48 -14.08
C GLY A 57 -6.67 -8.42 -13.41
N LEU A 58 -6.31 -8.00 -12.18
CA LEU A 58 -7.06 -7.01 -11.40
C LEU A 58 -6.90 -5.62 -12.01
N TYR A 59 -8.00 -4.86 -12.08
CA TYR A 59 -8.04 -3.52 -12.67
C TYR A 59 -7.56 -3.46 -14.12
N SER A 60 -7.71 -4.56 -14.87
CA SER A 60 -7.33 -4.67 -16.28
C SER A 60 -8.09 -3.67 -17.17
N ASN A 61 -9.34 -3.37 -16.80
CA ASN A 61 -10.21 -2.35 -17.42
C ASN A 61 -9.79 -0.90 -17.13
N VAL A 62 -8.85 -0.68 -16.21
CA VAL A 62 -8.35 0.66 -15.85
C VAL A 62 -6.99 0.90 -16.51
N GLU A 63 -6.79 2.12 -17.00
CA GLU A 63 -5.50 2.57 -17.53
C GLU A 63 -4.38 2.36 -16.48
N LYS A 64 -3.22 1.86 -16.93
CA LYS A 64 -2.11 1.47 -16.04
C LYS A 64 -1.69 2.57 -15.06
N ALA A 65 -1.73 3.84 -15.48
CA ALA A 65 -1.39 4.99 -14.65
C ALA A 65 -2.37 5.24 -13.48
N LYS A 66 -3.62 4.78 -13.62
CA LYS A 66 -4.69 4.97 -12.63
C LYS A 66 -4.94 3.74 -11.75
N ARG A 67 -4.20 2.65 -11.98
CA ARG A 67 -4.37 1.43 -11.19
C ARG A 67 -3.82 1.62 -9.77
N PRO A 68 -4.44 1.03 -8.75
CA PRO A 68 -4.01 1.17 -7.36
C PRO A 68 -2.59 0.64 -7.17
N THR A 69 -1.81 1.35 -6.36
CA THR A 69 -0.41 1.00 -6.02
C THR A 69 -0.31 0.54 -4.57
N PHE A 70 0.89 0.13 -4.14
CA PHE A 70 1.13 -0.30 -2.76
C PHE A 70 0.73 0.75 -1.71
N HIS A 71 0.80 2.05 -2.03
CA HIS A 71 0.39 3.12 -1.12
C HIS A 71 -1.11 3.10 -0.80
N GLU A 72 -1.95 2.56 -1.69
CA GLU A 72 -3.39 2.48 -1.49
C GLU A 72 -3.78 1.49 -0.39
N ILE A 73 -2.94 0.47 -0.11
CA ILE A 73 -3.17 -0.46 1.01
C ILE A 73 -3.23 0.31 2.33
N ARG A 74 -2.38 1.32 2.47
CA ARG A 74 -2.33 2.17 3.67
C ARG A 74 -3.59 3.00 3.80
N ARG A 75 -4.06 3.63 2.71
CA ARG A 75 -5.35 4.36 2.65
C ARG A 75 -6.52 3.46 3.04
N LEU A 76 -6.61 2.29 2.41
CA LEU A 76 -7.63 1.29 2.71
C LEU A 76 -7.61 0.86 4.18
N SER A 77 -6.41 0.63 4.73
CA SER A 77 -6.27 0.28 6.15
C SER A 77 -6.76 1.39 7.08
N ALA A 78 -6.52 2.67 6.73
CA ALA A 78 -7.05 3.81 7.49
C ALA A 78 -8.57 3.79 7.52
N LYS A 79 -9.19 3.69 6.34
CA LYS A 79 -10.65 3.69 6.17
C LYS A 79 -11.29 2.54 6.96
N LEU A 80 -10.76 1.32 6.84
CA LEU A 80 -11.29 0.17 7.58
C LEU A 80 -11.17 0.32 9.10
N ILE A 81 -10.10 0.94 9.60
CA ILE A 81 -9.93 1.19 11.04
C ILE A 81 -10.92 2.26 11.52
N ASP A 82 -11.14 3.31 10.72
CA ASP A 82 -12.09 4.39 11.00
C ASP A 82 -13.54 3.86 11.03
N GLU A 83 -13.92 3.00 10.07
CA GLU A 83 -15.21 2.31 10.02
C GLU A 83 -15.45 1.41 11.25
N MET A 84 -14.38 0.89 11.89
CA MET A 84 -14.47 0.13 13.15
C MET A 84 -14.65 1.04 14.38
N GLY A 85 -14.71 2.36 14.21
CA GLY A 85 -14.81 3.34 15.30
C GLY A 85 -13.52 3.45 16.12
N VAL A 86 -12.41 2.90 15.64
CA VAL A 86 -11.09 2.98 16.30
C VAL A 86 -10.30 4.09 15.64
N ASN A 87 -9.65 4.95 16.43
CA ASN A 87 -8.91 6.07 15.85
C ASN A 87 -7.70 5.57 15.01
N PRO A 88 -7.68 5.81 13.68
CA PRO A 88 -6.60 5.32 12.82
C PRO A 88 -5.26 6.02 13.05
N ARG A 89 -5.23 7.22 13.66
CA ARG A 89 -4.00 8.03 13.81
C ARG A 89 -2.91 7.33 14.59
N GLN A 90 -3.27 6.68 15.70
CA GLN A 90 -2.28 6.00 16.54
C GLN A 90 -1.58 4.87 15.79
N ARG A 91 -2.30 4.15 14.91
CA ARG A 91 -1.73 3.04 14.13
C ARG A 91 -1.02 3.49 12.86
N MET A 92 -1.33 4.69 12.37
CA MET A 92 -0.65 5.24 11.20
C MET A 92 0.65 5.98 11.53
N ALA A 93 1.00 6.24 12.80
CA ALA A 93 2.25 6.92 13.15
C ALA A 93 2.48 8.24 12.38
N HIS A 94 1.39 8.98 12.05
CA HIS A 94 1.49 10.29 11.45
C HIS A 94 1.65 11.36 12.54
N ALA A 95 2.75 12.10 12.50
CA ALA A 95 3.08 13.12 13.49
C ALA A 95 2.35 14.46 13.27
N SER A 96 1.60 14.65 12.18
CA SER A 96 0.90 15.91 11.90
C SER A 96 -0.51 15.70 11.33
N ASP A 97 -1.47 16.49 11.86
CA ASP A 97 -2.90 16.42 11.57
C ASP A 97 -3.24 16.57 10.08
N ARG A 98 -2.41 17.30 9.33
CA ARG A 98 -2.63 17.62 7.91
C ARG A 98 -2.44 16.43 6.97
N THR A 99 -1.71 15.40 7.40
CA THR A 99 -1.43 14.22 6.56
C THR A 99 -2.53 13.16 6.67
N THR A 100 -3.24 13.13 7.80
CA THR A 100 -4.34 12.19 8.04
C THR A 100 -5.54 12.53 7.15
N GLN A 101 -5.82 13.83 6.98
CA GLN A 101 -6.94 14.31 6.16
C GLN A 101 -6.84 13.83 4.71
N ILE A 102 -5.64 13.78 4.11
CA ILE A 102 -5.44 13.31 2.72
C ILE A 102 -5.81 11.82 2.53
N TYR A 103 -5.80 11.03 3.60
CA TYR A 103 -6.08 9.60 3.57
C TYR A 103 -7.49 9.23 4.02
N THR A 104 -8.15 10.10 4.81
CA THR A 104 -9.58 9.99 5.17
C THR A 104 -10.50 10.79 4.25
N ASP A 105 -9.96 11.61 3.34
CA ASP A 105 -10.76 12.26 2.29
C ASP A 105 -11.25 11.19 1.32
N SER A 106 -12.35 10.57 1.71
CA SER A 106 -13.08 9.60 0.95
C SER A 106 -13.46 10.26 -0.37
N HIS A 107 -12.97 9.71 -1.48
CA HIS A 107 -13.61 9.92 -2.79
C HIS A 107 -14.97 9.18 -2.86
N ASP A 108 -15.54 8.80 -1.72
CA ASP A 108 -16.93 8.38 -1.63
C ASP A 108 -17.76 9.64 -1.87
N VAL A 109 -18.28 9.75 -3.07
CA VAL A 109 -19.29 10.76 -3.39
C VAL A 109 -20.53 10.39 -2.58
N GLU A 110 -20.74 11.04 -1.43
CA GLU A 110 -22.02 10.98 -0.73
C GLU A 110 -23.05 11.75 -1.57
N TRP A 111 -23.92 10.98 -2.24
CA TRP A 111 -25.05 11.54 -2.96
C TRP A 111 -26.17 11.84 -1.97
N HIS A 112 -26.40 13.12 -1.69
CA HIS A 112 -27.61 13.57 -1.01
C HIS A 112 -28.70 13.84 -2.04
N GLU A 113 -29.72 12.99 -2.07
CA GLU A 113 -30.92 13.23 -2.86
C GLU A 113 -31.79 14.28 -2.14
N VAL A 114 -31.92 15.46 -2.76
CA VAL A 114 -32.73 16.56 -2.21
C VAL A 114 -34.07 16.61 -2.96
N PRO A 115 -35.22 16.49 -2.27
CA PRO A 115 -36.52 16.57 -2.91
C PRO A 115 -36.78 17.97 -3.47
N ALA A 116 -37.45 18.04 -4.64
CA ALA A 116 -37.80 19.29 -5.28
C ALA A 116 -38.76 20.11 -4.40
N ILE A 117 -38.39 21.35 -4.10
CA ILE A 117 -39.27 22.33 -3.44
C ILE A 117 -39.95 23.18 -4.50
N SER A 118 -41.28 23.18 -4.53
CA SER A 118 -42.06 24.16 -5.28
C SER A 118 -42.25 25.43 -4.45
N VAL A 119 -41.71 26.55 -4.91
CA VAL A 119 -42.01 27.87 -4.35
C VAL A 119 -43.27 28.39 -5.04
N ALA A 120 -44.35 28.56 -4.28
CA ALA A 120 -45.53 29.27 -4.77
C ALA A 120 -45.18 30.76 -4.90
N ILE A 121 -45.30 31.31 -6.10
CA ILE A 121 -45.23 32.76 -6.38
C ILE A 121 -46.64 33.32 -6.26
#